data_AF-A0A2E0KQ22-F1
#
_entry.id   AF-A0A2E0KQ22-F1
#
_cell.length_a   1.000
_cell.length_b   1.000
_cell.length_c   1.000
_cell.angle_alpha   90.00
_cell.angle_beta   90.00
_cell.angle_gamma   90.00
#
_symmetry.space_group_name_H-M   'P 1'
#
loop_
_entity.id
_entity.type
_entity.pdbx_description
1 polymer ?
#
loop_
_entity_poly.entity_id
_entity_poly.type
_entity_poly.pdbx_seq_one_letter_code
_entity_poly.pdbx_strand_id
1 'polypeptide(L)'
;MVDAKAIKDKVSKKINSARSKISVNNVPHKHCRMCGINIDIKSEPRICKEITCIEKLEKQEKNDKMMRIMFFVFFAAIVAPIALQLLGYGA
;
A
#
# COMPACT_ATOMS: atom_id res chain seq x y z
N MET A 1 4.67 44.87 1.21
CA MET A 1 3.53 43.93 1.37
C MET A 1 3.51 43.03 0.14
N VAL A 2 3.53 41.70 0.31
CA VAL A 2 3.61 40.77 -0.83
C VAL A 2 2.22 40.56 -1.42
N ASP A 3 2.06 40.74 -2.74
CA ASP A 3 0.76 40.75 -3.40
C ASP A 3 0.20 39.32 -3.56
N ALA A 4 -0.64 38.90 -2.62
CA ALA A 4 -1.16 37.53 -2.52
C ALA A 4 -1.95 37.10 -3.76
N LYS A 5 -2.53 38.04 -4.51
CA LYS A 5 -3.33 37.75 -5.71
C LYS A 5 -2.43 37.32 -6.87
N ALA A 6 -1.33 38.05 -7.10
CA ALA A 6 -0.35 37.74 -8.14
C ALA A 6 0.36 36.38 -7.92
N ILE A 7 0.52 35.95 -6.66
CA ILE A 7 1.09 34.64 -6.34
C ILE A 7 0.09 33.52 -6.65
N LYS A 8 -1.19 33.70 -6.29
CA LYS A 8 -2.24 32.70 -6.57
C LYS A 8 -2.40 32.45 -8.08
N ASP A 9 -2.39 33.49 -8.90
CA ASP A 9 -2.52 33.37 -10.36
C ASP A 9 -1.32 32.68 -11.03
N LYS A 10 -0.10 32.92 -10.55
CA LYS A 10 1.10 32.22 -11.03
C LYS A 10 1.09 30.74 -10.64
N VAL A 11 0.62 30.43 -9.43
CA VAL A 11 0.54 29.06 -8.92
C VAL A 11 -0.54 28.27 -9.67
N SER A 12 -1.75 28.81 -9.85
CA SER A 12 -2.83 28.15 -10.58
C SER A 12 -2.47 27.88 -12.05
N LYS A 13 -1.80 28.83 -12.73
CA LYS A 13 -1.30 28.65 -14.10
C LYS A 13 -0.18 27.59 -14.20
N LYS A 14 0.69 27.49 -13.19
CA LYS A 14 1.75 26.47 -13.14
C LYS A 14 1.17 25.08 -12.84
N ILE A 15 0.15 24.99 -11.99
CA ILE A 15 -0.53 23.73 -11.67
C ILE A 15 -1.27 23.18 -12.90
N ASN A 16 -2.00 24.03 -13.63
CA ASN A 16 -2.72 23.60 -14.83
C ASN A 16 -1.79 23.17 -15.97
N SER A 17 -0.66 23.87 -16.17
CA SER A 17 0.33 23.49 -17.19
C SER A 17 1.15 22.25 -16.81
N ALA A 18 1.34 21.96 -15.53
CA ALA A 18 1.91 20.70 -15.05
C ALA A 18 0.93 19.54 -15.22
N ARG A 19 -0.36 19.76 -14.93
CA ARG A 19 -1.42 18.75 -15.06
C ARG A 19 -1.69 18.37 -16.52
N SER A 20 -1.64 19.34 -17.45
CA SER A 20 -1.84 19.09 -18.88
C SER A 20 -0.68 18.36 -19.57
N LYS A 21 0.54 18.39 -19.00
CA LYS A 21 1.70 17.62 -19.50
C LYS A 21 1.68 16.15 -19.07
N ILE A 22 0.91 15.79 -18.05
CA ILE A 22 0.86 14.43 -17.49
C ILE A 22 -0.15 13.54 -18.26
N SER A 23 -1.04 14.13 -19.07
CA SER A 23 -2.22 13.43 -19.61
C SER A 23 -2.14 12.95 -21.06
N VAL A 24 -1.00 13.03 -21.77
CA VAL A 24 -1.06 12.97 -23.25
C VAL A 24 -0.48 11.71 -23.90
N ASN A 25 0.35 10.87 -23.29
CA ASN A 25 0.88 9.69 -24.02
C ASN A 25 1.37 8.50 -23.18
N ASN A 26 0.85 8.30 -21.98
CA ASN A 26 1.26 7.15 -21.17
C ASN A 26 0.47 5.91 -21.62
N VAL A 27 1.08 5.12 -22.52
CA VAL A 27 0.68 3.72 -22.73
C VAL A 27 0.51 3.09 -21.36
N PRO A 28 -0.63 2.45 -21.05
CA PRO A 28 -0.83 1.91 -19.71
C PRO A 28 0.31 0.94 -19.41
N HIS A 29 1.00 1.13 -18.29
CA HIS A 29 2.10 0.29 -17.86
C HIS A 29 1.88 -0.07 -16.39
N LYS A 30 2.14 -1.33 -16.03
CA LYS A 30 2.09 -1.77 -14.64
C LYS A 30 3.48 -1.63 -14.05
N HIS A 31 3.63 -0.98 -12.91
CA HIS A 31 4.90 -0.99 -12.19
C HIS A 31 4.97 -2.22 -11.28
N CYS A 32 6.15 -2.84 -11.19
CA CYS A 32 6.37 -3.88 -10.20
C CYS A 32 6.15 -3.34 -8.79
N ARG A 33 5.35 -4.05 -7.98
CA ARG A 33 5.15 -3.71 -6.57
C ARG A 33 6.44 -3.70 -5.73
N MET A 34 7.44 -4.49 -6.13
CA MET A 34 8.68 -4.70 -5.37
C MET A 34 9.86 -3.87 -5.90
N CYS A 35 10.01 -3.78 -7.22
CA CYS A 35 11.16 -3.17 -7.89
C CYS A 35 10.84 -1.83 -8.59
N GLY A 36 9.56 -1.49 -8.77
CA GLY A 36 9.14 -0.26 -9.47
C GLY A 36 9.42 -0.25 -10.98
N ILE A 37 9.96 -1.32 -11.56
CA ILE A 37 10.24 -1.44 -13.00
C ILE A 37 8.92 -1.50 -13.79
N ASN A 38 8.93 -0.95 -15.01
CA ASN A 38 7.82 -1.07 -15.96
C ASN A 38 7.61 -2.52 -16.42
N ILE A 39 6.39 -2.99 -16.28
CA ILE A 39 5.94 -4.31 -16.70
C ILE A 39 4.73 -4.13 -17.65
N ASP A 40 4.61 -5.08 -18.57
CA ASP A 40 3.47 -5.22 -19.46
C ASP A 40 2.14 -5.28 -18.69
N ILE A 41 1.07 -4.69 -19.24
CA ILE A 41 -0.27 -4.69 -18.65
C ILE A 41 -0.77 -6.11 -18.40
N LYS A 42 -0.37 -7.09 -19.21
CA LYS A 42 -0.89 -8.45 -19.13
C LYS A 42 -0.18 -9.32 -18.07
N SER A 43 0.83 -8.81 -17.38
CA SER A 43 1.49 -9.58 -16.31
C SER A 43 0.60 -9.68 -15.06
N GLU A 44 0.17 -10.91 -14.76
CA GLU A 44 -0.36 -11.34 -13.46
C GLU A 44 0.63 -12.35 -12.87
N PRO A 45 1.16 -12.19 -11.64
CA PRO A 45 1.05 -11.10 -10.65
C PRO A 45 1.77 -9.79 -11.05
N ARG A 46 1.48 -8.68 -10.34
CA ARG A 46 2.05 -7.33 -10.60
C ARG A 46 3.52 -7.19 -10.13
N ILE A 47 4.37 -8.11 -10.57
CA ILE A 47 5.75 -8.27 -10.09
C ILE A 47 6.66 -8.55 -11.28
N CYS A 48 7.86 -7.96 -11.29
CA CYS A 48 8.88 -8.27 -12.27
C CYS A 48 9.24 -9.76 -12.11
N LYS A 49 9.36 -10.53 -13.21
CA LYS A 49 9.70 -11.98 -13.19
C LYS A 49 11.15 -12.26 -12.75
N GLU A 50 11.75 -11.32 -12.04
CA GLU A 50 13.08 -11.40 -11.48
C GLU A 50 13.04 -12.16 -10.16
N ILE A 51 14.03 -13.03 -9.95
CA ILE A 51 14.12 -13.94 -8.79
C ILE A 51 14.06 -13.16 -7.47
N THR A 52 14.74 -12.01 -7.41
CA THR A 52 14.79 -11.13 -6.22
C THR A 52 13.41 -10.64 -5.78
N CYS A 53 12.48 -10.44 -6.73
CA CYS A 53 11.15 -9.93 -6.44
C CYS A 53 10.15 -11.04 -6.14
N ILE A 54 10.36 -12.23 -6.71
CA ILE A 54 9.59 -13.44 -6.39
C ILE A 54 9.88 -13.88 -4.94
N GLU A 55 11.15 -13.93 -4.54
CA GLU A 55 11.53 -14.30 -3.17
C GLU A 55 10.96 -13.33 -2.12
N LYS A 56 11.00 -12.03 -2.41
CA LYS A 56 10.43 -11.02 -1.51
C LYS A 56 8.91 -11.16 -1.40
N LEU A 57 8.22 -11.50 -2.50
CA LEU A 57 6.78 -11.75 -2.47
C LEU A 57 6.46 -12.95 -1.57
N GLU A 58 7.16 -14.07 -1.79
CA GLU A 58 6.93 -15.30 -1.02
C GLU A 58 7.19 -15.07 0.47
N LYS A 59 8.24 -14.32 0.82
CA LYS A 59 8.52 -13.92 2.20
C LYS A 59 7.41 -13.06 2.80
N GLN A 60 6.88 -12.10 2.04
CA GLN A 60 5.76 -11.28 2.52
C GLN A 60 4.47 -12.09 2.69
N GLU A 61 4.14 -12.99 1.76
CA GLU A 61 2.95 -13.84 1.91
C GLU A 61 3.03 -14.76 3.13
N LYS A 62 4.21 -15.34 3.41
CA LYS A 62 4.45 -16.13 4.62
C LYS A 62 4.29 -15.27 5.87
N ASN A 63 4.84 -14.05 5.86
CA ASN A 63 4.75 -13.13 6.99
C ASN A 63 3.31 -12.67 7.22
N ASP A 64 2.56 -12.31 6.17
CA ASP A 64 1.16 -11.89 6.28
C ASP A 64 0.27 -13.00 6.84
N LYS A 65 0.49 -14.26 6.41
CA LYS A 65 -0.18 -15.43 6.98
C LYS A 65 0.16 -15.60 8.45
N MET A 66 1.44 -15.49 8.81
CA MET A 66 1.89 -15.58 10.20
C MET A 66 1.28 -14.46 11.05
N MET A 67 1.33 -13.21 10.60
CA MET A 67 0.77 -12.05 11.30
C MET A 67 -0.73 -12.18 11.51
N ARG A 68 -1.46 -12.72 10.52
CA ARG A 68 -2.89 -12.99 10.68
C ARG A 68 -3.15 -14.03 11.77
N ILE A 69 -2.38 -15.13 11.79
CA ILE A 69 -2.50 -16.15 12.84
C ILE A 69 -2.14 -15.58 14.20
N MET A 70 -1.03 -14.84 14.29
CA MET A 70 -0.58 -14.20 15.54
C MET A 70 -1.61 -13.21 16.08
N PHE A 71 -2.33 -12.49 15.21
CA PHE A 71 -3.42 -11.62 15.63
C PHE A 71 -4.55 -12.39 16.31
N PHE A 72 -4.96 -13.54 15.76
CA PHE A 72 -5.98 -14.38 16.38
C PHE A 72 -5.51 -14.96 17.72
N VAL A 73 -4.27 -15.44 17.79
CA VAL A 73 -3.70 -15.97 19.03
C VAL A 73 -3.63 -14.88 20.10
N PHE A 74 -3.15 -13.69 19.75
CA PHE A 74 -3.07 -12.56 20.66
C PHE A 74 -4.45 -12.10 21.13
N PHE A 75 -5.41 -11.99 20.20
CA PHE A 75 -6.78 -11.63 20.53
C PHE A 75 -7.42 -12.66 21.46
N ALA A 76 -7.27 -13.95 21.18
CA ALA A 76 -7.75 -15.02 22.04
C ALA A 76 -7.08 -14.98 23.42
N ALA A 77 -5.77 -14.75 23.49
CA ALA A 77 -5.03 -14.67 24.76
C ALA A 77 -5.53 -13.54 25.68
N ILE A 78 -5.98 -12.42 25.10
CA ILE A 78 -6.52 -11.29 25.87
C ILE A 78 -8.01 -11.48 26.18
N VAL A 79 -8.80 -11.92 25.20
CA VAL A 79 -10.26 -12.02 25.34
C VAL A 79 -10.67 -13.24 26.15
N ALA A 80 -9.96 -14.37 26.03
CA ALA A 80 -10.29 -15.60 26.75
C ALA A 80 -10.33 -15.44 28.28
N PRO A 81 -9.34 -14.84 28.98
CA PRO A 81 -9.42 -14.67 30.42
C PRO A 81 -10.56 -13.73 30.85
N ILE A 82 -10.82 -12.66 30.08
CA ILE A 82 -11.93 -11.73 30.34
C ILE A 82 -13.28 -12.45 30.18
N ALA A 83 -13.42 -13.24 29.10
CA ALA A 83 -14.62 -14.03 28.87
C ALA A 83 -14.82 -15.11 29.95
N LEU A 84 -13.74 -15.75 30.43
CA LEU A 84 -13.80 -16.72 31.53
C LEU A 84 -14.29 -16.08 32.84
N GLN A 85 -13.80 -14.87 33.14
CA GLN A 85 -14.25 -14.10 34.31
C GLN A 85 -15.74 -13.74 34.21
N LEU A 86 -16.21 -13.29 33.04
CA LEU A 86 -17.62 -12.95 32.81
C LEU A 86 -18.56 -14.15 32.86
N LEU A 87 -18.08 -15.34 32.48
CA LEU A 87 -18.82 -16.60 32.55
C LEU A 87 -18.86 -17.21 33.96
N GLY A 88 -18.39 -16.50 34.98
CA GLY A 88 -18.45 -16.92 36.39
C GLY A 88 -17.40 -17.96 36.79
N TYR A 89 -16.39 -18.19 35.93
CA TYR A 89 -15.23 -19.04 36.22
C TYR A 89 -14.00 -18.23 36.73
N GLY A 90 -14.16 -16.93 36.97
CA GLY A 90 -13.18 -16.12 37.68
C GLY A 90 -13.45 -16.15 39.19
N ALA A 91 -12.44 -16.49 39.98
CA ALA A 91 -12.46 -16.34 41.44
C ALA A 91 -12.60 -14.86 41.86
#